data_AF-A0A2R5LFA3-F1
#
_entry.id   AF-A0A2R5LFA3-F1
#
_cell.length_a   1.000
_cell.length_b   1.000
_cell.length_c   1.000
_cell.angle_alpha   90.00
_cell.angle_beta   90.00
_cell.angle_gamma   90.00
#
_symmetry.space_group_name_H-M   'P 1'
#
loop_
_entity.id
_entity.type
_entity.pdbx_description
1 polymer ?
#
loop_
_entity_poly.entity_id
_entity_poly.type
_entity_poly.pdbx_seq_one_letter_code
_entity_poly.pdbx_strand_id
1 'polypeptide(L)'
;TDNDVLEGRAVTLQDKLDVTYRQIVFLDQQIRDLKRLYKRAEKNNKYAFRYNIRMKMSIASGIKMMYFHYANTKVTELGQLTSQMEEARSSASDTSDGDRV
;
A
#
# COMPACT_ATOMS: atom_id res chain seq x y z
N THR A 1 9.74 -2.82 26.22
CA THR A 1 10.60 -3.98 25.86
C THR A 1 10.80 -3.99 24.35
N ASP A 2 11.73 -4.79 23.81
CA ASP A 2 11.96 -4.86 22.36
C ASP A 2 10.69 -5.25 21.57
N ASN A 3 9.82 -6.04 22.19
CA ASN A 3 8.50 -6.39 21.64
C ASN A 3 7.58 -5.17 21.45
N ASP A 4 7.55 -4.22 22.40
CA ASP A 4 6.73 -3.00 22.28
C ASP A 4 7.21 -2.11 21.12
N VAL A 5 8.51 -2.11 20.83
CA VAL A 5 9.10 -1.36 19.72
C VAL A 5 8.71 -1.98 18.37
N LEU A 6 8.73 -3.31 18.28
CA LEU A 6 8.29 -4.03 17.08
C LEU A 6 6.78 -3.82 16.83
N GLU A 7 5.97 -3.87 17.88
CA GLU A 7 4.53 -3.63 17.80
C GLU A 7 4.22 -2.20 17.34
N GLY A 8 4.88 -1.20 17.93
CA GLY A 8 4.73 0.20 17.50
C GLY A 8 5.11 0.44 16.04
N ARG A 9 6.15 -0.26 15.55
CA ARG A 9 6.55 -0.23 14.13
C ARG A 9 5.51 -0.89 13.22
N ALA A 10 4.98 -2.04 13.62
CA ALA A 10 3.94 -2.76 12.88
C ALA A 10 2.67 -1.90 12.73
N VAL A 11 2.21 -1.27 13.81
CA VAL A 11 1.06 -0.34 13.77
C VAL A 11 1.31 0.82 12.81
N THR A 12 2.48 1.47 12.91
CA THR A 12 2.82 2.59 12.02
C THR A 12 2.89 2.17 10.55
N LEU A 13 3.34 0.94 10.26
CA LEU A 13 3.37 0.38 8.91
C LEU A 13 1.95 0.10 8.38
N GLN A 14 1.08 -0.43 9.23
CA GLN A 14 -0.32 -0.66 8.90
C GLN A 14 -1.03 0.65 8.55
N ASP A 15 -0.85 1.72 9.34
CA ASP A 15 -1.42 3.04 9.05
C ASP A 15 -0.96 3.58 7.68
N LYS A 16 0.32 3.40 7.35
CA LYS A 16 0.87 3.79 6.04
C LYS A 16 0.29 2.97 4.90
N LEU A 17 0.04 1.68 5.11
CA LEU A 17 -0.61 0.79 4.14
C LEU A 17 -2.05 1.22 3.88
N ASP A 18 -2.80 1.54 4.92
CA ASP A 18 -4.18 2.01 4.81
C ASP A 18 -4.27 3.30 3.99
N VAL A 19 -3.38 4.26 4.26
CA VAL A 19 -3.27 5.49 3.46
C VAL A 19 -2.91 5.17 2.01
N THR A 20 -1.98 4.24 1.78
CA THR A 20 -1.57 3.82 0.44
C THR A 20 -2.73 3.22 -0.35
N TYR A 21 -3.51 2.32 0.25
CA TYR A 21 -4.68 1.73 -0.40
C TYR A 21 -5.74 2.78 -0.73
N ARG A 22 -5.96 3.76 0.15
CA ARG A 22 -6.85 4.90 -0.16
C ARG A 22 -6.37 5.68 -1.39
N GLN A 23 -5.07 5.91 -1.53
CA GLN A 23 -4.50 6.57 -2.71
C GLN A 23 -4.70 5.74 -3.99
N ILE A 24 -4.53 4.41 -3.92
CA ILE A 24 -4.79 3.52 -5.05
C ILE A 24 -6.25 3.61 -5.51
N VAL A 25 -7.20 3.56 -4.57
CA VAL A 25 -8.64 3.67 -4.86
C VAL A 25 -8.97 5.04 -5.46
N PHE A 26 -8.39 6.11 -4.91
CA PHE A 26 -8.56 7.47 -5.41
C PHE A 26 -8.07 7.62 -6.86
N LEU A 27 -6.86 7.15 -7.16
CA LEU A 27 -6.28 7.18 -8.51
C LEU A 27 -7.11 6.34 -9.50
N ASP A 28 -7.63 5.20 -9.05
CA ASP A 28 -8.51 4.39 -9.88
C ASP A 28 -9.80 5.12 -10.25
N GLN A 29 -10.38 5.88 -9.32
CA GLN A 29 -11.51 6.74 -9.60
C GLN A 29 -11.16 7.86 -10.59
N GLN A 30 -10.01 8.53 -10.41
CA GLN A 30 -9.55 9.55 -11.36
C GLN A 30 -9.36 8.98 -12.77
N ILE A 31 -8.78 7.78 -12.90
CA ILE A 31 -8.61 7.11 -14.19
C ILE A 31 -9.97 6.81 -14.83
N ARG A 32 -10.97 6.35 -14.06
CA ARG A 32 -12.34 6.16 -14.57
C ARG A 32 -12.94 7.44 -15.10
N ASP A 33 -12.77 8.55 -14.39
CA ASP A 33 -13.33 9.84 -14.80
C ASP A 33 -12.64 10.40 -16.04
N LEU A 34 -11.31 10.29 -16.13
CA LEU A 34 -10.57 10.62 -17.34
C LEU A 34 -11.01 9.75 -18.53
N LYS A 35 -11.25 8.45 -18.35
CA LYS A 35 -11.79 7.57 -19.41
C LYS A 35 -13.17 8.04 -19.89
N ARG A 36 -14.05 8.49 -18.99
CA ARG A 36 -15.37 9.03 -19.35
C ARG A 36 -15.23 10.34 -20.16
N LEU A 37 -14.35 11.23 -19.72
CA LEU A 37 -14.06 12.49 -20.43
C LEU A 37 -13.45 12.23 -21.81
N TYR A 38 -12.56 11.25 -21.92
CA TYR A 38 -11.96 10.84 -23.19
C TYR A 38 -13.03 10.39 -24.19
N LYS A 39 -13.93 9.48 -23.77
CA LYS A 39 -15.05 9.02 -24.61
C LYS A 39 -15.94 10.17 -25.08
N ARG A 40 -16.17 11.19 -24.23
CA ARG A 40 -16.91 12.40 -24.62
C ARG A 40 -16.11 13.25 -25.61
N ALA A 41 -14.80 13.36 -25.46
CA ALA A 41 -13.92 14.09 -26.38
C ALA A 41 -13.86 13.44 -27.77
N GLU A 42 -13.88 12.11 -27.84
CA GLU A 42 -13.96 11.35 -29.08
C GLU A 42 -15.23 11.66 -29.87
N LYS A 43 -16.39 11.63 -29.21
CA LYS A 43 -17.67 11.98 -29.84
C LYS A 43 -17.71 13.39 -30.43
N ASN A 44 -16.93 14.31 -29.87
CA ASN A 44 -16.88 15.72 -30.29
C ASN A 44 -15.66 16.06 -31.16
N ASN A 45 -14.91 15.07 -31.65
CA ASN A 45 -13.71 15.24 -32.48
C ASN A 45 -12.64 16.22 -31.92
N LYS A 46 -12.51 16.31 -30.58
CA LYS A 46 -11.54 17.21 -29.93
C LYS A 46 -10.15 16.58 -29.81
N TYR A 47 -9.37 16.54 -30.90
CA TYR A 47 -8.06 15.87 -30.98
C TYR A 47 -7.06 16.27 -29.89
N ALA A 48 -6.77 17.57 -29.72
CA ALA A 48 -5.83 18.04 -28.71
C ALA A 48 -6.27 17.70 -27.28
N PHE A 49 -7.58 17.77 -27.02
CA PHE A 49 -8.16 17.42 -25.73
C PHE A 49 -8.04 15.91 -25.43
N ARG A 50 -8.21 15.05 -26.43
CA ARG A 50 -7.94 13.60 -26.32
C ARG A 50 -6.50 13.31 -25.92
N TYR A 51 -5.54 13.96 -26.57
CA TYR A 51 -4.13 13.79 -26.25
C TYR A 51 -3.82 14.20 -24.80
N ASN A 52 -4.34 15.36 -24.36
CA ASN A 52 -4.18 15.80 -22.98
C ASN A 52 -4.75 14.80 -21.97
N ILE A 53 -5.95 14.29 -22.22
CA ILE A 53 -6.56 13.27 -21.35
C ILE A 53 -5.74 11.98 -21.35
N ARG A 54 -5.23 11.55 -22.51
CA ARG A 54 -4.35 10.37 -22.60
C ARG A 54 -3.11 10.53 -21.74
N MET A 55 -2.45 11.69 -21.82
CA MET A 55 -1.28 12.00 -20.97
C MET A 55 -1.62 11.93 -19.48
N LYS A 56 -2.73 12.56 -19.07
CA LYS A 56 -3.20 12.52 -17.68
C LYS A 56 -3.50 11.09 -17.20
N MET A 57 -4.13 10.28 -18.05
CA MET A 57 -4.38 8.86 -17.72
C MET A 57 -3.09 8.07 -17.55
N SER A 58 -2.09 8.29 -18.42
CA SER A 58 -0.79 7.62 -18.32
C SER A 58 -0.07 7.99 -17.01
N ILE A 59 -0.06 9.28 -16.66
CA ILE A 59 0.54 9.76 -15.41
C ILE A 59 -0.16 9.13 -14.20
N ALA A 60 -1.48 9.21 -14.12
CA ALA A 60 -2.25 8.64 -13.00
C ALA A 60 -2.04 7.13 -12.88
N SER A 61 -1.96 6.41 -14.00
CA SER A 61 -1.69 4.97 -14.01
C SER A 61 -0.29 4.63 -13.50
N GLY A 62 0.73 5.41 -13.91
CA GLY A 62 2.10 5.25 -13.41
C GLY A 62 2.18 5.46 -11.91
N ILE A 63 1.57 6.52 -11.38
CA ILE A 63 1.53 6.81 -9.94
C ILE A 63 0.79 5.70 -9.19
N LYS A 64 -0.35 5.22 -9.72
CA LYS A 64 -1.09 4.09 -9.12
C LYS A 64 -0.20 2.85 -8.99
N MET A 65 0.60 2.58 -10.03
CA MET A 65 1.51 1.45 -10.03
C MET A 65 2.64 1.62 -9.00
N MET A 66 3.17 2.83 -8.84
CA MET A 66 4.13 3.13 -7.77
C MET A 66 3.54 2.85 -6.37
N TYR A 67 2.28 3.24 -6.12
CA TYR A 67 1.63 2.91 -4.85
C TYR A 67 1.41 1.40 -4.65
N PHE A 68 1.07 0.65 -5.71
CA PHE A 68 1.02 -0.82 -5.61
C PHE A 68 2.37 -1.42 -5.25
N HIS A 69 3.45 -0.98 -5.88
CA HIS A 69 4.80 -1.43 -5.54
C HIS A 69 5.15 -1.08 -4.08
N TYR A 70 4.86 0.15 -3.66
CA TYR A 70 5.08 0.57 -2.28
C TYR A 70 4.30 -0.31 -1.28
N ALA A 71 3.01 -0.55 -1.54
CA ALA A 71 2.17 -1.40 -0.70
C ALA A 71 2.76 -2.81 -0.59
N ASN A 72 3.14 -3.43 -1.71
CA ASN A 72 3.73 -4.77 -1.71
C ASN A 72 5.02 -4.82 -0.86
N THR A 73 5.91 -3.84 -1.01
CA THR A 73 7.12 -3.76 -0.18
C THR A 73 6.79 -3.65 1.31
N LYS A 74 5.78 -2.84 1.67
CA LYS A 74 5.39 -2.64 3.07
C LYS A 74 4.64 -3.82 3.68
N VAL A 75 3.85 -4.55 2.90
CA VAL A 75 3.23 -5.81 3.34
C VAL A 75 4.29 -6.86 3.65
N THR A 76 5.32 -6.98 2.79
CA THR A 76 6.44 -7.90 3.05
C THR A 76 7.19 -7.52 4.33
N GLU A 77 7.46 -6.23 4.54
CA GLU A 77 8.10 -5.72 5.77
C GLU A 77 7.25 -5.98 7.02
N LEU A 78 5.94 -5.78 6.93
CA LEU A 78 5.01 -6.08 8.01
C LEU A 78 5.01 -7.57 8.35
N GLY A 79 4.99 -8.44 7.35
CA GLY A 79 5.09 -9.90 7.55
C GLY A 79 6.36 -10.31 8.28
N GLN A 80 7.50 -9.71 7.93
CA GLN A 80 8.77 -9.96 8.62
C GLN A 80 8.74 -9.52 10.09
N LEU A 81 8.16 -8.35 10.39
CA LEU A 81 8.00 -7.88 11.77
C LEU A 81 7.08 -8.79 12.58
N THR A 82 5.97 -9.24 12.00
CA THR A 82 5.05 -10.17 12.66
C THR A 82 5.75 -11.48 13.01
N SER A 83 6.52 -12.06 12.09
CA SER A 83 7.29 -13.28 12.37
C SER A 83 8.34 -13.07 13.47
N GLN A 84 9.06 -11.94 13.47
CA GLN A 84 10.01 -11.62 14.55
C GLN A 84 9.35 -11.50 15.93
N MET A 85 8.12 -10.94 15.98
CA MET A 85 7.35 -10.85 17.22
C MET A 85 6.92 -12.23 17.72
N GLU A 86 6.53 -13.14 16.82
CA GLU A 86 6.17 -14.53 17.16
C GLU A 86 7.37 -15.32 17.69
N GLU A 87 8.53 -15.18 17.06
CA GLU A 87 9.79 -15.78 17.50
C GLU A 87 10.17 -15.27 18.90
N ALA A 88 10.15 -13.94 19.11
CA ALA A 88 10.47 -13.33 20.40
C ALA A 88 9.53 -13.77 21.53
N ARG A 89 8.23 -13.96 21.23
CA ARG A 89 7.25 -14.50 22.18
C ARG A 89 7.54 -15.96 22.54
N SER A 90 7.92 -16.77 21.56
CA SER A 90 8.21 -18.20 21.75
C SER A 90 9.44 -18.40 22.65
N SER A 91 10.53 -17.65 22.39
CA SER A 91 11.76 -17.70 23.20
C SER A 91 11.58 -17.24 24.65
N ALA A 92 10.61 -16.34 24.90
CA ALA A 92 10.28 -15.91 26.26
C ALA A 92 9.54 -17.00 27.08
N SER A 93 8.87 -17.96 26.41
CA SER A 93 8.12 -19.03 27.09
C SER A 93 9.00 -20.21 27.52
N ASP A 94 10.05 -20.53 26.76
CA ASP A 94 10.96 -21.66 27.04
C ASP A 94 11.87 -21.44 28.26
N THR A 95 12.06 -20.19 28.70
CA THR A 95 12.95 -19.87 29.83
C THR A 95 12.26 -19.97 31.20
N SER A 96 10.94 -20.20 31.25
CA SER A 96 10.16 -20.21 32.49
C SER A 96 9.97 -21.60 33.12
N ASP A 97 10.34 -22.69 32.45
CA ASP A 97 10.01 -24.07 32.89
C ASP A 97 11.21 -24.82 33.52
N GLY A 98 12.32 -24.12 33.80
CA GLY A 98 13.59 -24.72 34.25
C GLY A 98 13.88 -24.69 35.76
N ASP A 99 13.03 -24.09 36.60
CA ASP A 99 13.34 -23.85 38.03
C ASP A 99 12.43 -24.64 38.98
N ARG A 100 12.33 -25.96 38.77
CA ARG A 100 11.73 -26.91 39.73
C ARG A 100 12.37 -28.29 39.67
N VAL A 101 13.53 -28.47 40.31
CA VAL A 101 13.91 -29.70 41.05
C VAL A 101 14.89 -29.34 42.17
#